data_AF-Q16XJ3-F1
#
_entry.id   AF-Q16XJ3-F1
#
_cell.length_a   1.000
_cell.length_b   1.000
_cell.length_c   1.000
_cell.angle_alpha   90.00
_cell.angle_beta   90.00
_cell.angle_gamma   90.00
#
_symmetry.space_group_name_H-M   'P 1'
#
loop_
_entity.id
_entity.type
_entity.pdbx_description
1 polymer ?
#
loop_
_entity_poly.entity_id
_entity_poly.type
_entity_poly.pdbx_seq_one_letter_code
_entity_poly.pdbx_strand_id
1 'polypeptide(L)'
;MITTIALASSNQSKKNAIQECQAELSDSTPSCSVNPTKDLPQNEPVYLRHDGKSYHLWYPSASVLKWNTTSEETALLCSGANNVLEQTNKPLNVKTCSKGQEFLVEGATTAISAKDLKCKASVDGECAPNVEPCANNRGVLNKLGFNAGTGGFITYIDSCFDADRSSVLYTRHILPGAAIANAVVADAYQTWRTDGIDAKIDPDALYTQTTQFERFEALLGSKAQAEKYIEPGRTFLNRGHLTPRGDGIFQTWKHATFFYTNAIPQWNVINEGNWNNIEQRVRIVASLLQEDVLVIQGSFGVLSLPNDANQSIAISLSAAGLDVPLWMWKILKSPSKNAGIAFVTLNNPYETKKPDELLCTNVCERYGWTEQDYNNFTAGFTYCCDPNDLVRMVPHIPYEGLVKEVLTPSMLSSSAKRLSAWYHLILVVGLVHLLRMV
;
A
#
# COMPACT_ATOMS: atom_id res chain seq x y z
N MET A 1 -73.39 -43.33 9.11
CA MET A 1 -72.41 -42.43 9.73
C MET A 1 -71.06 -42.70 9.10
N ILE A 2 -70.50 -41.74 8.38
CA ILE A 2 -69.07 -41.42 8.26
C ILE A 2 -69.09 -40.16 7.40
N THR A 3 -68.99 -39.02 8.07
CA THR A 3 -68.94 -37.71 7.46
C THR A 3 -67.51 -37.46 7.03
N THR A 4 -67.33 -37.22 5.73
CA THR A 4 -66.07 -36.91 5.06
C THR A 4 -65.50 -35.59 5.60
N ILE A 5 -64.32 -35.61 6.20
CA ILE A 5 -63.52 -34.40 6.45
C ILE A 5 -62.43 -34.37 5.39
N ALA A 6 -62.66 -33.58 4.34
CA ALA A 6 -61.65 -33.24 3.35
C ALA A 6 -60.81 -32.07 3.89
N LEU A 7 -59.55 -32.32 4.21
CA LEU A 7 -58.56 -31.26 4.40
C LEU A 7 -58.05 -30.81 3.02
N ALA A 8 -58.82 -29.95 2.37
CA ALA A 8 -58.37 -29.21 1.19
C ALA A 8 -57.65 -27.94 1.65
N SER A 9 -56.31 -27.96 1.76
CA SER A 9 -55.56 -26.71 1.78
C SER A 9 -55.68 -26.09 0.39
N SER A 10 -56.45 -25.01 0.26
CA SER A 10 -56.65 -24.34 -1.03
C SER A 10 -55.30 -23.91 -1.64
N ASN A 11 -55.19 -23.92 -2.97
CA ASN A 11 -54.04 -23.33 -3.68
C ASN A 11 -53.79 -21.86 -3.28
N GLN A 12 -54.84 -21.18 -2.78
CA GLN A 12 -54.76 -19.84 -2.22
C GLN A 12 -54.05 -19.81 -0.86
N SER A 13 -54.27 -20.78 0.03
CA SER A 13 -53.56 -20.84 1.31
C SER A 13 -52.05 -21.07 1.14
N LYS A 14 -51.65 -21.89 0.15
CA LYS A 14 -50.23 -22.09 -0.21
C LYS A 14 -49.63 -20.86 -0.88
N LYS A 15 -50.37 -20.18 -1.76
CA LYS A 15 -49.94 -18.91 -2.35
C LYS A 15 -49.77 -17.83 -1.29
N ASN A 16 -50.73 -17.71 -0.37
CA ASN A 16 -50.66 -16.75 0.73
C ASN A 16 -49.49 -17.06 1.66
N ALA A 17 -49.25 -18.33 2.02
CA ALA A 17 -48.08 -18.73 2.82
C ALA A 17 -46.74 -18.52 2.09
N ILE A 18 -46.67 -18.73 0.77
CA ILE A 18 -45.49 -18.39 -0.03
C ILE A 18 -45.30 -16.88 -0.09
N GLN A 19 -46.37 -16.10 -0.19
CA GLN A 19 -46.34 -14.65 -0.29
C GLN A 19 -46.03 -13.99 1.07
N GLU A 20 -46.48 -14.58 2.17
CA GLU A 20 -46.11 -14.24 3.55
C GLU A 20 -44.67 -14.63 3.83
N CYS A 21 -44.21 -15.81 3.40
CA CYS A 21 -42.81 -16.22 3.56
C CYS A 21 -41.86 -15.42 2.64
N GLN A 22 -42.32 -14.99 1.45
CA GLN A 22 -41.62 -14.03 0.60
C GLN A 22 -41.64 -12.61 1.16
N ALA A 23 -42.71 -12.22 1.88
CA ALA A 23 -42.79 -10.95 2.59
C ALA A 23 -41.88 -10.94 3.83
N GLU A 24 -41.80 -12.04 4.58
CA GLU A 24 -40.87 -12.29 5.69
C GLU A 24 -39.41 -12.40 5.21
N LEU A 25 -39.17 -12.88 3.99
CA LEU A 25 -37.86 -12.81 3.32
C LEU A 25 -37.55 -11.42 2.72
N SER A 26 -38.56 -10.57 2.53
CA SER A 26 -38.42 -9.20 2.02
C SER A 26 -38.28 -8.15 3.11
N ASP A 27 -38.57 -8.50 4.36
CA ASP A 27 -38.20 -7.70 5.54
C ASP A 27 -36.74 -8.00 5.92
N SER A 28 -35.85 -7.96 4.92
CA SER A 28 -34.43 -7.98 5.18
C SER A 28 -34.12 -6.73 5.99
N THR A 29 -33.58 -6.91 7.19
CA THR A 29 -32.96 -5.83 7.96
C THR A 29 -32.17 -4.96 6.99
N PRO A 30 -32.41 -3.63 6.91
CA PRO A 30 -31.85 -2.85 5.83
C PRO A 30 -30.32 -2.99 5.82
N SER A 31 -29.79 -3.56 4.73
CA SER A 31 -28.37 -3.74 4.53
C SER A 31 -27.89 -2.72 3.51
N CYS A 32 -26.77 -2.05 3.81
CA CYS A 32 -26.12 -1.16 2.86
C CYS A 32 -24.86 -1.79 2.31
N SER A 33 -24.58 -1.51 1.04
CA SER A 33 -23.40 -2.00 0.33
C SER A 33 -22.88 -0.94 -0.60
N VAL A 34 -21.58 -0.61 -0.48
CA VAL A 34 -20.90 0.37 -1.34
C VAL A 34 -19.71 -0.32 -1.99
N ASN A 35 -19.67 -0.34 -3.32
CA ASN A 35 -18.53 -0.81 -4.08
C ASN A 35 -17.52 0.34 -4.28
N PRO A 36 -16.28 0.23 -3.75
CA PRO A 36 -15.29 1.29 -3.86
C PRO A 36 -15.02 1.78 -5.30
N THR A 37 -15.14 0.88 -6.29
CA THR A 37 -14.81 1.19 -7.69
C THR A 37 -15.97 1.83 -8.47
N LYS A 38 -17.19 1.87 -7.91
CA LYS A 38 -18.41 2.29 -8.65
C LYS A 38 -19.27 3.33 -7.93
N ASP A 39 -19.22 3.29 -6.60
CA ASP A 39 -20.23 3.95 -5.75
C ASP A 39 -19.65 5.10 -4.91
N LEU A 40 -18.34 5.35 -5.00
CA LEU A 40 -17.68 6.45 -4.31
C LEU A 40 -17.73 7.75 -5.12
N PRO A 41 -17.79 8.92 -4.45
CA PRO A 41 -17.63 10.21 -5.11
C PRO A 41 -16.17 10.48 -5.53
N GLN A 42 -15.96 11.45 -6.43
CA GLN A 42 -14.62 11.88 -6.84
C GLN A 42 -13.78 12.44 -5.67
N ASN A 43 -14.38 13.24 -4.79
CA ASN A 43 -13.76 13.71 -3.54
C ASN A 43 -14.21 12.82 -2.40
N GLU A 44 -13.89 11.52 -2.47
CA GLU A 44 -14.25 10.57 -1.44
C GLU A 44 -13.61 10.91 -0.09
N PRO A 45 -14.38 10.86 1.01
CA PRO A 45 -13.84 10.95 2.37
C PRO A 45 -13.02 9.71 2.73
N VAL A 46 -12.26 9.80 3.82
CA VAL A 46 -11.66 8.63 4.46
C VAL A 46 -12.76 7.87 5.18
N TYR A 47 -12.89 6.59 4.87
CA TYR A 47 -13.83 5.68 5.52
C TYR A 47 -13.22 5.14 6.81
N LEU A 48 -13.93 5.33 7.92
CA LEU A 48 -13.46 5.00 9.25
C LEU A 48 -14.49 4.13 9.99
N ARG A 49 -13.98 3.33 10.93
CA ARG A 49 -14.77 2.69 11.98
C ARG A 49 -14.25 3.14 13.34
N HIS A 50 -15.13 3.09 14.34
CA HIS A 50 -14.80 3.38 15.73
C HIS A 50 -14.98 2.11 16.55
N ASP A 51 -13.95 1.71 17.31
CA ASP A 51 -13.97 0.49 18.12
C ASP A 51 -14.43 0.71 19.58
N GLY A 52 -14.94 1.91 19.87
CA GLY A 52 -15.30 2.37 21.21
C GLY A 52 -14.19 3.14 21.92
N LYS A 53 -12.96 3.13 21.39
CA LYS A 53 -11.83 3.89 21.92
C LYS A 53 -11.26 4.90 20.92
N SER A 54 -11.10 4.47 19.67
CA SER A 54 -10.47 5.28 18.64
C SER A 54 -11.01 4.94 17.25
N TYR A 55 -10.85 5.90 16.33
CA TYR A 55 -11.11 5.66 14.92
C TYR A 55 -9.95 4.89 14.28
N HIS A 56 -10.29 4.04 13.32
CA HIS A 56 -9.34 3.32 12.48
C HIS A 56 -9.81 3.31 11.04
N LEU A 57 -8.84 3.18 10.11
CA LEU A 57 -9.11 3.03 8.69
C LEU A 57 -10.01 1.81 8.46
N TRP A 58 -11.06 2.00 7.66
CA TRP A 58 -11.99 0.93 7.34
C TRP A 58 -12.03 0.66 5.84
N TYR A 59 -12.02 -0.62 5.50
CA TYR A 59 -11.95 -1.13 4.13
C TYR A 59 -12.86 -2.37 3.98
N PRO A 60 -13.21 -2.73 2.74
CA PRO A 60 -13.98 -3.94 2.46
C PRO A 60 -13.30 -5.20 3.00
N SER A 61 -14.07 -6.15 3.54
CA SER A 61 -13.59 -7.52 3.78
C SER A 61 -13.68 -8.42 2.52
N ALA A 62 -14.07 -7.84 1.38
CA ALA A 62 -14.18 -8.48 0.07
C ALA A 62 -14.23 -7.37 -1.01
N SER A 63 -15.23 -7.37 -1.89
CA SER A 63 -15.39 -6.38 -2.97
C SER A 63 -16.20 -5.14 -2.59
N VAL A 64 -16.87 -5.13 -1.43
CA VAL A 64 -17.77 -4.05 -1.00
C VAL A 64 -17.62 -3.73 0.49
N LEU A 65 -17.80 -2.46 0.82
CA LEU A 65 -18.09 -2.03 2.19
C LEU A 65 -19.52 -2.45 2.51
N LYS A 66 -19.74 -3.19 3.60
CA LYS A 66 -21.04 -3.74 3.96
C LYS A 66 -21.44 -3.35 5.37
N TRP A 67 -22.68 -2.89 5.50
CA TRP A 67 -23.37 -2.66 6.76
C TRP A 67 -24.50 -3.69 6.85
N ASN A 68 -24.49 -4.50 7.90
CA ASN A 68 -25.50 -5.55 8.07
C ASN A 68 -26.74 -5.04 8.82
N THR A 69 -26.65 -3.88 9.47
CA THR A 69 -27.73 -3.30 10.27
C THR A 69 -27.81 -1.78 10.07
N THR A 70 -28.97 -1.20 10.36
CA THR A 70 -29.17 0.26 10.38
C THR A 70 -28.60 0.94 11.62
N SER A 71 -28.21 0.17 12.64
CA SER A 71 -27.58 0.69 13.87
C SER A 71 -26.05 0.73 13.79
N GLU A 72 -25.45 0.12 12.77
CA GLU A 72 -24.00 0.10 12.62
C GLU A 72 -23.48 1.49 12.25
N GLU A 73 -22.76 2.11 13.20
CA GLU A 73 -22.13 3.42 13.01
C GLU A 73 -20.75 3.28 12.35
N THR A 74 -20.54 4.10 11.33
CA THR A 74 -19.24 4.30 10.67
C THR A 74 -19.00 5.78 10.53
N ALA A 75 -17.78 6.20 10.20
CA ALA A 75 -17.47 7.61 10.04
C ALA A 75 -16.85 7.93 8.68
N LEU A 76 -17.06 9.17 8.26
CA LEU A 76 -16.48 9.81 7.09
C LEU A 76 -15.62 10.97 7.58
N LEU A 77 -14.36 10.99 7.17
CA LEU A 77 -13.42 12.07 7.48
C LEU A 77 -12.96 12.79 6.21
N CYS A 78 -13.19 14.11 6.19
CA CYS A 78 -12.60 15.04 5.24
C CYS A 78 -11.39 15.71 5.88
N SER A 79 -10.24 15.02 5.84
CA SER A 79 -8.97 15.52 6.38
C SER A 79 -8.44 16.70 5.55
N GLY A 80 -7.56 17.51 6.16
CA GLY A 80 -6.96 18.69 5.55
C GLY A 80 -7.59 20.02 5.98
N ALA A 81 -6.84 21.11 5.77
CA ALA A 81 -7.20 22.44 6.23
C ALA A 81 -8.54 22.92 5.61
N ASN A 82 -9.52 23.22 6.46
CA ASN A 82 -10.87 23.66 6.08
C ASN A 82 -11.63 22.67 5.16
N ASN A 83 -11.19 21.40 5.12
CA ASN A 83 -11.90 20.38 4.38
C ASN A 83 -13.04 19.81 5.25
N VAL A 84 -14.18 19.61 4.63
CA VAL A 84 -15.44 19.24 5.31
C VAL A 84 -16.31 18.44 4.37
N LEU A 85 -17.19 17.62 4.93
CA LEU A 85 -18.26 16.97 4.17
C LEU A 85 -19.28 18.03 3.75
N GLU A 86 -19.64 18.11 2.48
CA GLU A 86 -20.49 19.18 1.95
C GLU A 86 -21.87 19.25 2.63
N GLN A 87 -22.42 18.09 3.01
CA GLN A 87 -23.76 17.98 3.59
C GLN A 87 -23.88 18.54 5.01
N THR A 88 -22.79 18.49 5.78
CA THR A 88 -22.81 18.81 7.23
C THR A 88 -21.89 19.97 7.59
N ASN A 89 -20.98 20.35 6.69
CA ASN A 89 -19.94 21.33 6.93
C ASN A 89 -19.05 20.98 8.14
N LYS A 90 -18.88 19.68 8.43
CA LYS A 90 -17.97 19.16 9.47
C LYS A 90 -16.87 18.29 8.86
N PRO A 91 -15.66 18.26 9.44
CA PRO A 91 -14.57 17.42 8.96
C PRO A 91 -14.81 15.93 9.26
N LEU A 92 -15.30 15.59 10.45
CA LEU A 92 -15.61 14.23 10.87
C LEU A 92 -17.12 14.06 11.03
N ASN A 93 -17.69 13.01 10.44
CA ASN A 93 -19.12 12.75 10.42
C ASN A 93 -19.43 11.29 10.68
N VAL A 94 -20.31 11.00 11.63
CA VAL A 94 -20.86 9.67 11.86
C VAL A 94 -22.05 9.43 10.93
N LYS A 95 -22.15 8.21 10.41
CA LYS A 95 -23.26 7.78 9.55
C LYS A 95 -23.72 6.36 9.87
N THR A 96 -24.99 6.10 9.59
CA THR A 96 -25.64 4.79 9.70
C THR A 96 -26.31 4.41 8.38
N CYS A 97 -26.45 3.10 8.15
CA CYS A 97 -27.14 2.59 6.99
C CYS A 97 -28.63 2.92 7.02
N SER A 98 -29.18 3.40 5.89
CA SER A 98 -30.63 3.48 5.67
C SER A 98 -31.12 2.30 4.83
N LYS A 99 -30.70 2.23 3.56
CA LYS A 99 -31.00 1.11 2.65
C LYS A 99 -30.11 1.16 1.41
N GLY A 100 -29.69 0.02 0.88
CA GLY A 100 -28.96 -0.05 -0.40
C GLY A 100 -27.64 0.73 -0.38
N GLN A 101 -27.64 1.95 -0.92
CA GLN A 101 -26.48 2.85 -0.96
C GLN A 101 -26.75 4.18 -0.24
N GLU A 102 -27.85 4.29 0.49
CA GLU A 102 -28.27 5.52 1.18
C GLU A 102 -27.96 5.44 2.68
N PHE A 103 -27.51 6.57 3.24
CA PHE A 103 -27.05 6.68 4.63
C PHE A 103 -27.65 7.89 5.33
N LEU A 104 -27.93 7.76 6.62
CA LEU A 104 -28.24 8.90 7.50
C LEU A 104 -26.92 9.40 8.09
N VAL A 105 -26.70 10.72 8.09
CA VAL A 105 -25.44 11.34 8.56
C VAL A 105 -25.75 12.29 9.71
N GLU A 106 -25.01 12.20 10.81
CA GLU A 106 -25.11 13.12 11.97
C GLU A 106 -26.55 13.27 12.53
N GLY A 107 -27.36 12.20 12.48
CA GLY A 107 -28.76 12.23 12.95
C GLY A 107 -29.73 12.94 12.00
N ALA A 108 -29.34 13.20 10.74
CA ALA A 108 -30.24 13.71 9.71
C ALA A 108 -31.46 12.79 9.51
N THR A 109 -32.60 13.38 9.14
CA THR A 109 -33.86 12.65 8.88
C THR A 109 -33.99 12.15 7.45
N THR A 110 -33.19 12.69 6.52
CA THR A 110 -33.19 12.32 5.10
C THR A 110 -31.93 11.54 4.78
N ALA A 111 -32.10 10.38 4.15
CA ALA A 111 -30.98 9.57 3.71
C ALA A 111 -30.32 10.16 2.45
N ILE A 112 -29.00 10.03 2.37
CA ILE A 112 -28.16 10.59 1.31
C ILE A 112 -27.42 9.45 0.63
N SER A 113 -27.38 9.48 -0.71
CA SER A 113 -26.66 8.50 -1.50
C SER A 113 -25.16 8.55 -1.20
N ALA A 114 -24.49 7.40 -1.18
CA ALA A 114 -23.04 7.28 -1.05
C ALA A 114 -22.26 8.17 -2.04
N LYS A 115 -22.79 8.31 -3.26
CA LYS A 115 -22.19 9.12 -4.33
C LYS A 115 -22.24 10.62 -4.08
N ASP A 116 -23.10 11.06 -3.18
CA ASP A 116 -23.25 12.47 -2.83
C ASP A 116 -22.46 12.83 -1.57
N LEU A 117 -22.04 11.85 -0.76
CA LEU A 117 -21.26 12.04 0.47
C LEU A 117 -19.79 12.34 0.16
N LYS A 118 -19.53 13.55 -0.34
CA LYS A 118 -18.21 13.99 -0.81
C LYS A 118 -17.65 15.13 0.03
N CYS A 119 -16.34 15.15 0.13
CA CYS A 119 -15.61 16.26 0.73
C CYS A 119 -15.58 17.45 -0.23
N LYS A 120 -15.50 18.65 0.35
CA LYS A 120 -15.35 19.91 -0.39
C LYS A 120 -14.10 19.91 -1.28
N ALA A 121 -13.02 19.27 -0.82
CA ALA A 121 -11.78 19.07 -1.57
C ALA A 121 -11.31 17.61 -1.47
N SER A 122 -10.44 17.20 -2.39
CA SER A 122 -9.70 15.93 -2.30
C SER A 122 -9.04 15.80 -0.93
N VAL A 123 -9.14 14.63 -0.32
CA VAL A 123 -8.41 14.33 0.91
C VAL A 123 -7.04 13.79 0.53
N ASP A 124 -6.03 14.53 0.96
CA ASP A 124 -4.63 14.16 0.85
C ASP A 124 -4.16 13.53 2.17
N GLY A 125 -2.92 13.05 2.20
CA GLY A 125 -2.30 12.62 3.45
C GLY A 125 -1.77 13.82 4.25
N GLU A 126 -1.76 13.66 5.57
CA GLU A 126 -1.08 14.52 6.54
C GLU A 126 0.04 13.74 7.24
N CYS A 127 0.97 14.46 7.87
CA CYS A 127 2.07 13.88 8.64
C CYS A 127 1.99 14.35 10.10
N ALA A 128 2.04 13.40 11.03
CA ALA A 128 2.38 13.66 12.43
C ALA A 128 3.86 13.31 12.63
N PRO A 129 4.77 14.30 12.63
CA PRO A 129 6.21 14.05 12.63
C PRO A 129 6.75 13.75 14.03
N ASN A 130 7.92 13.10 14.09
CA ASN A 130 8.75 12.96 15.28
C ASN A 130 8.01 12.41 16.52
N VAL A 131 7.17 11.40 16.31
CA VAL A 131 6.29 10.85 17.35
C VAL A 131 7.09 10.10 18.42
N GLU A 132 8.06 9.30 18.01
CA GLU A 132 8.94 8.54 18.90
C GLU A 132 10.25 8.14 18.19
N PRO A 133 11.34 7.83 18.92
CA PRO A 133 12.53 7.26 18.32
C PRO A 133 12.26 5.88 17.70
N CYS A 134 12.96 5.56 16.62
CA CYS A 134 12.90 4.27 15.93
C CYS A 134 14.29 3.77 15.56
N ALA A 135 14.39 2.53 15.07
CA ALA A 135 15.65 1.95 14.59
C ALA A 135 16.81 2.04 15.61
N ASN A 136 16.55 1.73 16.89
CA ASN A 136 17.52 1.86 17.98
C ASN A 136 18.08 3.30 18.12
N ASN A 137 17.19 4.30 18.07
CA ASN A 137 17.50 5.74 18.13
C ASN A 137 18.30 6.30 16.95
N ARG A 138 18.36 5.57 15.82
CA ARG A 138 18.96 6.09 14.57
C ARG A 138 18.02 6.98 13.78
N GLY A 139 16.73 6.90 14.06
CA GLY A 139 15.73 7.71 13.39
C GLY A 139 14.59 8.10 14.30
N VAL A 140 13.65 8.84 13.72
CA VAL A 140 12.41 9.31 14.31
C VAL A 140 11.23 8.80 13.51
N LEU A 141 10.19 8.36 14.20
CA LEU A 141 8.98 7.81 13.60
C LEU A 141 8.04 8.95 13.21
N ASN A 142 7.77 9.06 11.92
CA ASN A 142 6.73 9.91 11.35
C ASN A 142 5.49 9.04 11.05
N LYS A 143 4.31 9.51 11.45
CA LYS A 143 3.04 8.86 11.13
C LYS A 143 2.40 9.58 9.95
N LEU A 144 2.19 8.89 8.84
CA LEU A 144 1.52 9.42 7.65
C LEU A 144 0.10 8.87 7.60
N GLY A 145 -0.89 9.72 7.36
CA GLY A 145 -2.29 9.34 7.47
C GLY A 145 -3.23 10.54 7.45
N PHE A 146 -4.18 10.57 8.36
CA PHE A 146 -5.28 11.55 8.34
C PHE A 146 -5.55 12.10 9.73
N ASN A 147 -5.74 13.42 9.84
CA ASN A 147 -6.01 14.10 11.10
C ASN A 147 -7.52 14.28 11.31
N ALA A 148 -8.08 13.57 12.29
CA ALA A 148 -9.49 13.68 12.66
C ALA A 148 -9.75 14.74 13.75
N GLY A 149 -8.79 15.64 14.00
CA GLY A 149 -8.87 16.66 15.05
C GLY A 149 -8.98 16.02 16.44
N THR A 150 -10.10 16.25 17.13
CA THR A 150 -10.36 15.62 18.44
C THR A 150 -10.50 14.10 18.38
N GLY A 151 -10.78 13.54 17.18
CA GLY A 151 -10.79 12.09 16.95
C GLY A 151 -9.39 11.46 16.87
N GLY A 152 -8.33 12.27 16.94
CA GLY A 152 -6.94 11.83 16.89
C GLY A 152 -6.39 11.66 15.46
N PHE A 153 -5.13 11.23 15.39
CA PHE A 153 -4.45 10.98 14.11
C PHE A 153 -4.62 9.52 13.70
N ILE A 154 -5.11 9.30 12.49
CA ILE A 154 -5.38 7.97 11.92
C ILE A 154 -4.22 7.59 11.01
N THR A 155 -3.33 6.74 11.51
CA THR A 155 -2.12 6.32 10.80
C THR A 155 -2.44 5.31 9.70
N TYR A 156 -1.87 5.52 8.52
CA TYR A 156 -1.80 4.54 7.44
C TYR A 156 -0.38 3.96 7.32
N ILE A 157 0.64 4.82 7.36
CA ILE A 157 2.05 4.45 7.17
C ILE A 157 2.84 4.95 8.37
N ASP A 158 3.61 4.07 8.98
CA ASP A 158 4.68 4.47 9.88
C ASP A 158 5.98 4.56 9.07
N SER A 159 6.67 5.69 9.15
CA SER A 159 7.94 5.92 8.48
C SER A 159 9.03 6.23 9.50
N CYS A 160 10.04 5.37 9.59
CA CYS A 160 11.22 5.64 10.40
C CYS A 160 12.25 6.39 9.55
N PHE A 161 12.53 7.62 9.95
CA PHE A 161 13.30 8.58 9.17
C PHE A 161 14.58 8.97 9.89
N ASP A 162 15.72 8.89 9.20
CA ASP A 162 16.99 9.45 9.64
C ASP A 162 17.00 10.94 9.28
N ALA A 163 16.79 11.80 10.27
CA ALA A 163 16.72 13.24 10.08
C ALA A 163 18.07 13.84 9.65
N ASP A 164 19.18 13.29 10.15
CA ASP A 164 20.53 13.79 9.88
C ASP A 164 20.96 13.53 8.43
N ARG A 165 20.50 12.40 7.87
CA ARG A 165 20.74 12.02 6.47
C ARG A 165 19.57 12.34 5.56
N SER A 166 18.46 12.85 6.09
CA SER A 166 17.19 13.03 5.40
C SER A 166 16.81 11.83 4.52
N SER A 167 16.91 10.63 5.10
CA SER A 167 16.76 9.36 4.39
C SER A 167 15.82 8.43 5.16
N VAL A 168 14.98 7.68 4.44
CA VAL A 168 14.05 6.74 5.06
C VAL A 168 14.75 5.42 5.38
N LEU A 169 14.73 5.03 6.65
CA LEU A 169 15.30 3.76 7.12
C LEU A 169 14.35 2.59 6.80
N TYR A 170 13.09 2.75 7.16
CA TYR A 170 12.01 1.83 6.77
C TYR A 170 10.64 2.50 6.81
N THR A 171 9.69 1.94 6.09
CA THR A 171 8.26 2.16 6.31
C THR A 171 7.55 0.86 6.65
N ARG A 172 6.42 0.99 7.34
CA ARG A 172 5.54 -0.11 7.76
C ARG A 172 4.10 0.26 7.46
N HIS A 173 3.36 -0.67 6.86
CA HIS A 173 1.92 -0.56 6.65
C HIS A 173 1.23 -1.92 6.67
N ILE A 174 -0.09 -1.90 6.81
CA ILE A 174 -0.94 -3.08 6.62
C ILE A 174 -1.46 -3.07 5.18
N LEU A 175 -1.34 -4.20 4.49
CA LEU A 175 -1.89 -4.44 3.16
C LEU A 175 -3.15 -5.29 3.28
N PRO A 176 -4.36 -4.74 3.01
CA PRO A 176 -5.60 -5.48 3.13
C PRO A 176 -5.80 -6.53 2.03
N GLY A 177 -5.39 -7.77 2.27
CA GLY A 177 -5.40 -8.83 1.26
C GLY A 177 -6.80 -9.14 0.71
N ALA A 178 -7.83 -9.14 1.54
CA ALA A 178 -9.20 -9.39 1.09
C ALA A 178 -9.76 -8.27 0.18
N ALA A 179 -9.25 -7.04 0.33
CA ALA A 179 -9.72 -5.86 -0.40
C ALA A 179 -8.89 -5.52 -1.63
N ILE A 180 -7.59 -5.87 -1.64
CA ILE A 180 -6.61 -5.31 -2.60
C ILE A 180 -6.95 -5.61 -4.07
N ALA A 181 -7.58 -6.76 -4.36
CA ALA A 181 -8.02 -7.10 -5.71
C ALA A 181 -9.16 -6.21 -6.24
N ASN A 182 -9.84 -5.48 -5.34
CA ASN A 182 -10.92 -4.54 -5.65
C ASN A 182 -10.57 -3.10 -5.23
N ALA A 183 -9.28 -2.79 -5.05
CA ALA A 183 -8.83 -1.43 -4.77
C ALA A 183 -9.20 -0.49 -5.93
N VAL A 184 -9.45 0.78 -5.61
CA VAL A 184 -9.77 1.77 -6.64
C VAL A 184 -8.61 1.96 -7.62
N VAL A 185 -8.93 2.26 -8.87
CA VAL A 185 -7.91 2.60 -9.88
C VAL A 185 -7.32 3.96 -9.52
N ALA A 186 -6.00 4.04 -9.45
CA ALA A 186 -5.30 5.26 -9.07
C ALA A 186 -5.55 6.38 -10.10
N ASP A 187 -5.79 7.60 -9.64
CA ASP A 187 -5.96 8.78 -10.52
C ASP A 187 -4.61 9.35 -11.03
N ALA A 188 -4.58 10.60 -11.50
CA ALA A 188 -3.36 11.27 -11.94
C ALA A 188 -2.63 12.06 -10.82
N TYR A 189 -2.97 11.85 -9.55
CA TYR A 189 -2.38 12.59 -8.42
C TYR A 189 -0.86 12.40 -8.33
N GLN A 190 -0.12 13.51 -8.18
CA GLN A 190 1.35 13.55 -8.13
C GLN A 190 1.90 14.63 -7.18
N THR A 191 1.10 15.17 -6.26
CA THR A 191 1.57 16.24 -5.35
C THR A 191 2.38 15.63 -4.20
N TRP A 192 3.67 15.92 -4.14
CA TRP A 192 4.60 15.45 -3.10
C TRP A 192 4.68 16.43 -1.94
N ARG A 193 4.80 15.90 -0.73
CA ARG A 193 4.90 16.67 0.52
C ARG A 193 6.26 16.48 1.20
N THR A 194 6.75 17.56 1.79
CA THR A 194 8.08 17.66 2.42
C THR A 194 8.05 17.53 3.94
N ASP A 195 6.89 17.21 4.54
CA ASP A 195 6.77 17.01 5.99
C ASP A 195 7.79 16.00 6.52
N GLY A 196 8.59 16.44 7.49
CA GLY A 196 9.67 15.66 8.10
C GLY A 196 11.03 15.74 7.40
N ILE A 197 11.13 16.39 6.23
CA ILE A 197 12.41 16.66 5.56
C ILE A 197 13.10 17.87 6.19
N ASP A 198 14.43 17.85 6.31
CA ASP A 198 15.21 19.00 6.78
C ASP A 198 15.01 20.20 5.84
N ALA A 199 14.77 21.39 6.40
CA ALA A 199 14.49 22.61 5.65
C ALA A 199 15.62 23.05 4.69
N LYS A 200 16.84 22.53 4.85
CA LYS A 200 17.98 22.77 3.95
C LYS A 200 17.93 21.91 2.69
N ILE A 201 17.02 20.94 2.64
CA ILE A 201 16.83 20.03 1.51
C ILE A 201 15.54 20.41 0.80
N ASP A 202 15.69 20.80 -0.46
CA ASP A 202 14.57 20.96 -1.39
C ASP A 202 14.50 19.72 -2.29
N PRO A 203 13.78 18.66 -1.87
CA PRO A 203 13.76 17.42 -2.63
C PRO A 203 13.12 17.59 -4.01
N ASP A 204 12.16 18.52 -4.20
CA ASP A 204 11.56 18.75 -5.52
C ASP A 204 12.61 19.20 -6.55
N ALA A 205 13.52 20.09 -6.15
CA ALA A 205 14.65 20.50 -6.97
C ALA A 205 15.66 19.37 -7.17
N LEU A 206 16.03 18.66 -6.09
CA LEU A 206 17.07 17.62 -6.11
C LEU A 206 16.71 16.41 -6.98
N TYR A 207 15.43 16.08 -7.10
CA TYR A 207 14.98 14.99 -7.97
C TYR A 207 14.89 15.40 -9.45
N THR A 208 15.13 16.65 -9.84
CA THR A 208 15.20 17.00 -11.27
C THR A 208 16.44 16.40 -11.92
N GLN A 209 16.31 15.92 -13.16
CA GLN A 209 17.42 15.28 -13.88
C GLN A 209 18.60 16.23 -14.09
N THR A 210 18.34 17.53 -14.27
CA THR A 210 19.37 18.58 -14.36
C THR A 210 20.19 18.65 -13.07
N THR A 211 19.55 18.80 -11.92
CA THR A 211 20.25 18.88 -10.62
C THR A 211 20.97 17.57 -10.29
N GLN A 212 20.38 16.41 -10.64
CA GLN A 212 21.06 15.13 -10.51
C GLN A 212 22.34 15.07 -11.36
N PHE A 213 22.28 15.52 -12.61
CA PHE A 213 23.43 15.55 -13.50
C PHE A 213 24.56 16.41 -12.93
N GLU A 214 24.25 17.65 -12.51
CA GLU A 214 25.22 18.57 -11.88
C GLU A 214 25.84 17.97 -10.61
N ARG A 215 25.00 17.31 -9.79
CA ARG A 215 25.46 16.62 -8.57
C ARG A 215 26.42 15.48 -8.90
N PHE A 216 26.10 14.67 -9.90
CA PHE A 216 26.94 13.55 -10.33
C PHE A 216 28.24 14.04 -10.96
N GLU A 217 28.22 15.11 -11.75
CA GLU A 217 29.43 15.73 -12.30
C GLU A 217 30.36 16.20 -11.18
N ALA A 218 29.82 16.86 -10.16
CA ALA A 218 30.59 17.31 -9.00
C ALA A 218 31.16 16.15 -8.16
N LEU A 219 30.39 15.07 -7.97
CA LEU A 219 30.83 13.89 -7.21
C LEU A 219 31.84 13.04 -7.96
N LEU A 220 31.68 12.91 -9.28
CA LEU A 220 32.41 11.93 -10.10
C LEU A 220 33.55 12.56 -10.93
N GLY A 221 33.77 13.87 -10.80
CA GLY A 221 34.96 14.58 -11.27
C GLY A 221 34.84 15.17 -12.68
N SER A 222 33.90 14.69 -13.51
CA SER A 222 33.71 15.22 -14.86
C SER A 222 32.32 14.98 -15.42
N LYS A 223 31.93 15.84 -16.37
CA LYS A 223 30.73 15.68 -17.21
C LYS A 223 30.65 14.31 -17.88
N ALA A 224 31.74 13.87 -18.51
CA ALA A 224 31.79 12.59 -19.21
C ALA A 224 31.59 11.38 -18.27
N GLN A 225 31.97 11.52 -17.00
CA GLN A 225 31.71 10.47 -16.01
C GLN A 225 30.25 10.49 -15.54
N ALA A 226 29.64 11.66 -15.38
CA ALA A 226 28.21 11.79 -15.04
C ALA A 226 27.29 11.22 -16.14
N GLU A 227 27.61 11.47 -17.41
CA GLU A 227 26.87 10.97 -18.59
C GLU A 227 26.79 9.45 -18.68
N LYS A 228 27.68 8.72 -17.98
CA LYS A 228 27.60 7.24 -17.91
C LYS A 228 26.42 6.76 -17.06
N TYR A 229 25.90 7.60 -16.18
CA TYR A 229 24.88 7.24 -15.19
C TYR A 229 23.58 8.02 -15.42
N ILE A 230 23.66 9.34 -15.58
CA ILE A 230 22.48 10.18 -15.79
C ILE A 230 22.30 10.42 -17.30
N GLU A 231 21.31 9.75 -17.89
CA GLU A 231 20.85 9.97 -19.26
C GLU A 231 19.43 10.54 -19.21
N PRO A 232 19.23 11.84 -19.50
CA PRO A 232 17.92 12.46 -19.39
C PRO A 232 16.84 11.71 -20.16
N GLY A 233 15.71 11.46 -19.50
CA GLY A 233 14.58 10.68 -20.04
C GLY A 233 14.81 9.16 -20.08
N ARG A 234 15.98 8.65 -19.71
CA ARG A 234 16.29 7.22 -19.77
C ARG A 234 16.79 6.62 -18.46
N THR A 235 17.85 7.16 -17.87
CA THR A 235 18.38 6.71 -16.56
C THR A 235 18.57 7.88 -15.62
N PHE A 236 17.81 7.87 -14.52
CA PHE A 236 17.84 8.90 -13.49
C PHE A 236 17.25 8.35 -12.19
N LEU A 237 17.43 9.05 -11.09
CA LEU A 237 16.86 8.69 -9.80
C LEU A 237 15.44 9.25 -9.68
N ASN A 238 14.47 8.36 -9.48
CA ASN A 238 13.09 8.66 -9.20
C ASN A 238 12.84 8.75 -7.69
N ARG A 239 11.68 9.35 -7.35
CA ARG A 239 11.08 9.35 -6.01
C ARG A 239 10.46 7.97 -5.76
N GLY A 240 11.30 6.98 -5.49
CA GLY A 240 10.88 5.60 -5.34
C GLY A 240 10.11 5.41 -4.04
N HIS A 241 8.80 5.23 -4.13
CA HIS A 241 7.94 4.98 -2.98
C HIS A 241 8.42 3.72 -2.24
N LEU A 242 8.43 3.78 -0.90
CA LEU A 242 8.59 2.61 -0.05
C LEU A 242 7.21 1.96 0.13
N THR A 243 6.28 2.59 0.83
CA THR A 243 4.87 2.17 0.80
C THR A 243 4.26 2.63 -0.52
N PRO A 244 3.97 1.71 -1.45
CA PRO A 244 3.63 2.12 -2.80
C PRO A 244 2.19 2.56 -2.91
N ARG A 245 1.96 3.50 -3.83
CA ARG A 245 0.62 3.94 -4.22
C ARG A 245 -0.32 2.80 -4.58
N GLY A 246 0.21 1.71 -5.15
CA GLY A 246 -0.56 0.53 -5.53
C GLY A 246 -1.23 -0.20 -4.38
N ASP A 247 -0.75 -0.02 -3.14
CA ASP A 247 -1.24 -0.75 -1.96
C ASP A 247 -2.45 -0.07 -1.29
N GLY A 248 -2.75 1.19 -1.63
CA GLY A 248 -3.90 1.91 -1.11
C GLY A 248 -5.23 1.39 -1.65
N ILE A 249 -6.21 1.13 -0.78
CA ILE A 249 -7.55 0.64 -1.16
C ILE A 249 -8.42 1.73 -1.78
N PHE A 250 -8.34 2.95 -1.24
CA PHE A 250 -9.07 4.15 -1.64
C PHE A 250 -8.11 5.21 -2.20
N GLN A 251 -8.60 6.20 -2.96
CA GLN A 251 -7.77 7.30 -3.47
C GLN A 251 -7.10 8.05 -2.33
N THR A 252 -7.82 8.27 -1.23
CA THR A 252 -7.27 8.93 -0.04
C THR A 252 -6.02 8.23 0.50
N TRP A 253 -6.01 6.90 0.53
CA TRP A 253 -4.84 6.11 0.95
C TRP A 253 -3.71 6.20 -0.07
N LYS A 254 -4.05 6.21 -1.38
CA LYS A 254 -3.07 6.39 -2.45
C LYS A 254 -2.44 7.79 -2.39
N HIS A 255 -3.21 8.84 -2.13
CA HIS A 255 -2.70 10.19 -1.97
C HIS A 255 -1.80 10.30 -0.73
N ALA A 256 -2.12 9.56 0.33
CA ALA A 256 -1.32 9.52 1.56
C ALA A 256 0.07 8.89 1.39
N THR A 257 0.41 8.30 0.24
CA THR A 257 1.76 7.76 -0.02
C THR A 257 2.77 8.83 -0.49
N PHE A 258 2.30 9.99 -0.95
CA PHE A 258 3.14 11.02 -1.61
C PHE A 258 3.87 11.92 -0.60
N PHE A 259 4.75 11.34 0.19
CA PHE A 259 5.66 12.06 1.09
C PHE A 259 7.09 11.68 0.77
N TYR A 260 8.00 12.65 0.82
CA TYR A 260 9.43 12.36 0.70
C TYR A 260 9.95 11.49 1.84
N THR A 261 9.32 11.54 3.01
CA THR A 261 9.55 10.60 4.12
C THR A 261 8.97 9.20 3.87
N ASN A 262 8.33 8.94 2.73
CA ASN A 262 7.94 7.60 2.25
C ASN A 262 8.66 7.25 0.93
N ALA A 263 9.74 7.95 0.57
CA ALA A 263 10.46 7.70 -0.66
C ALA A 263 11.98 7.71 -0.48
N ILE A 264 12.65 6.98 -1.35
CA ILE A 264 14.10 6.91 -1.45
C ILE A 264 14.54 7.16 -2.90
N PRO A 265 15.77 7.64 -3.15
CA PRO A 265 16.30 7.72 -4.51
C PRO A 265 16.44 6.32 -5.12
N GLN A 266 15.63 6.00 -6.13
CA GLN A 266 15.69 4.72 -6.84
C GLN A 266 15.99 4.97 -8.30
N TRP A 267 16.89 4.20 -8.91
CA TRP A 267 17.06 4.26 -10.36
C TRP A 267 15.73 3.94 -11.05
N ASN A 268 15.28 4.80 -11.96
CA ASN A 268 13.96 4.68 -12.60
C ASN A 268 13.77 3.31 -13.26
N VAL A 269 14.80 2.78 -13.93
CA VAL A 269 14.80 1.45 -14.56
C VAL A 269 14.64 0.29 -13.56
N ILE A 270 15.03 0.48 -12.30
CA ILE A 270 14.84 -0.49 -11.21
C ILE A 270 13.47 -0.33 -10.57
N ASN A 271 13.08 0.92 -10.28
CA ASN A 271 11.78 1.28 -9.74
C ASN A 271 10.64 0.77 -10.64
N GLU A 272 10.77 0.94 -11.96
CA GLU A 272 9.79 0.49 -12.96
C GLU A 272 9.99 -0.97 -13.38
N GLY A 273 11.15 -1.55 -13.09
CA GLY A 273 11.52 -2.93 -13.39
C GLY A 273 11.16 -3.90 -12.26
N ASN A 274 12.16 -4.60 -11.73
CA ASN A 274 11.95 -5.67 -10.76
C ASN A 274 11.34 -5.18 -9.45
N TRP A 275 11.57 -3.93 -9.04
CA TRP A 275 10.93 -3.39 -7.84
C TRP A 275 9.41 -3.33 -7.99
N ASN A 276 8.91 -2.77 -9.09
CA ASN A 276 7.48 -2.78 -9.42
C ASN A 276 6.91 -4.21 -9.52
N ASN A 277 7.67 -5.16 -10.09
CA ASN A 277 7.26 -6.57 -10.14
C ASN A 277 7.10 -7.17 -8.74
N ILE A 278 8.00 -6.87 -7.80
CA ILE A 278 7.89 -7.30 -6.39
C ILE A 278 6.64 -6.70 -5.74
N GLU A 279 6.37 -5.41 -5.97
CA GLU A 279 5.18 -4.76 -5.42
C GLU A 279 3.88 -5.39 -5.92
N GLN A 280 3.79 -5.67 -7.22
CA GLN A 280 2.65 -6.39 -7.80
C GLN A 280 2.53 -7.79 -7.20
N ARG A 281 3.65 -8.51 -7.05
CA ARG A 281 3.65 -9.85 -6.46
C ARG A 281 3.20 -9.85 -5.01
N VAL A 282 3.65 -8.89 -4.21
CA VAL A 282 3.21 -8.71 -2.81
C VAL A 282 1.69 -8.53 -2.73
N ARG A 283 1.09 -7.71 -3.61
CA ARG A 283 -0.37 -7.55 -3.69
C ARG A 283 -1.09 -8.84 -4.07
N ILE A 284 -0.56 -9.60 -5.02
CA ILE A 284 -1.11 -10.91 -5.40
C ILE A 284 -1.06 -11.88 -4.22
N VAL A 285 0.06 -11.94 -3.50
CA VAL A 285 0.22 -12.83 -2.34
C VAL A 285 -0.75 -12.46 -1.22
N ALA A 286 -0.88 -11.17 -0.89
CA ALA A 286 -1.86 -10.72 0.09
C ALA A 286 -3.29 -11.07 -0.34
N SER A 287 -3.62 -10.89 -1.62
CA SER A 287 -4.90 -11.32 -2.19
C SER A 287 -5.12 -12.83 -2.04
N LEU A 288 -4.14 -13.68 -2.31
CA LEU A 288 -4.30 -15.13 -2.15
C LEU A 288 -4.45 -15.55 -0.69
N LEU A 289 -3.76 -14.88 0.23
CA LEU A 289 -3.89 -15.12 1.66
C LEU A 289 -5.27 -14.72 2.22
N GLN A 290 -5.96 -13.76 1.57
CA GLN A 290 -7.26 -13.23 2.00
C GLN A 290 -7.25 -12.72 3.45
N GLU A 291 -6.14 -12.11 3.87
CA GLU A 291 -5.97 -11.54 5.20
C GLU A 291 -5.19 -10.24 5.14
N ASP A 292 -5.16 -9.52 6.26
CA ASP A 292 -4.30 -8.36 6.43
C ASP A 292 -2.85 -8.80 6.59
N VAL A 293 -2.00 -8.30 5.70
CA VAL A 293 -0.58 -8.66 5.67
C VAL A 293 0.26 -7.49 6.16
N LEU A 294 1.21 -7.76 7.05
CA LEU A 294 2.18 -6.76 7.47
C LEU A 294 3.25 -6.63 6.39
N VAL A 295 3.45 -5.40 5.89
CA VAL A 295 4.54 -5.06 4.97
C VAL A 295 5.49 -4.12 5.68
N ILE A 296 6.77 -4.47 5.69
CA ILE A 296 7.86 -3.62 6.18
C ILE A 296 8.88 -3.52 5.06
N GLN A 297 9.30 -2.33 4.67
CA GLN A 297 10.30 -2.16 3.62
C GLN A 297 11.21 -0.98 3.92
N GLY A 298 12.36 -0.95 3.27
CA GLY A 298 13.30 0.13 3.50
C GLY A 298 14.54 -0.01 2.65
N SER A 299 15.59 0.65 3.11
CA SER A 299 16.86 0.70 2.42
C SER A 299 18.02 0.28 3.32
N PHE A 300 19.17 -0.05 2.74
CA PHE A 300 20.40 -0.31 3.49
C PHE A 300 21.66 -0.03 2.68
N GLY A 301 22.65 0.58 3.33
CA GLY A 301 23.90 1.01 2.71
C GLY A 301 23.73 2.20 1.76
N VAL A 302 24.85 2.79 1.34
CA VAL A 302 24.88 3.88 0.35
C VAL A 302 25.56 3.35 -0.90
N LEU A 303 24.94 3.57 -2.07
CA LEU A 303 25.51 3.22 -3.35
C LEU A 303 26.78 4.04 -3.57
N SER A 304 27.84 3.37 -4.02
CA SER A 304 29.05 4.04 -4.49
C SER A 304 29.30 3.76 -5.96
N LEU A 305 29.73 4.78 -6.71
CA LEU A 305 30.09 4.68 -8.12
C LEU A 305 31.53 5.14 -8.33
N PRO A 306 32.26 4.60 -9.32
CA PRO A 306 33.61 5.06 -9.61
C PRO A 306 33.58 6.49 -10.18
N ASN A 307 34.46 7.36 -9.69
CA ASN A 307 34.77 8.64 -10.34
C ASN A 307 35.70 8.45 -11.55
N ASP A 308 36.09 9.54 -12.19
CA ASP A 308 37.03 9.56 -13.32
C ASP A 308 38.44 9.01 -13.00
N ALA A 309 38.86 9.08 -11.74
CA ALA A 309 40.08 8.46 -11.20
C ALA A 309 39.87 7.00 -10.72
N ASN A 310 38.71 6.40 -11.00
CA ASN A 310 38.33 5.05 -10.60
C ASN A 310 38.30 4.82 -9.08
N GLN A 311 38.11 5.88 -8.29
CA GLN A 311 37.87 5.84 -6.86
C GLN A 311 36.37 5.67 -6.59
N SER A 312 36.02 4.84 -5.61
CA SER A 312 34.62 4.60 -5.23
C SER A 312 34.07 5.77 -4.41
N ILE A 313 33.05 6.47 -4.94
CA ILE A 313 32.43 7.64 -4.31
C ILE A 313 30.99 7.32 -3.94
N ALA A 314 30.62 7.51 -2.67
CA ALA A 314 29.26 7.38 -2.19
C ALA A 314 28.34 8.46 -2.81
N ILE A 315 27.16 8.06 -3.25
CA ILE A 315 26.25 8.92 -4.01
C ILE A 315 25.11 9.42 -3.12
N SER A 316 24.90 10.73 -3.15
CA SER A 316 23.77 11.40 -2.51
C SER A 316 23.27 12.52 -3.41
N LEU A 317 21.97 12.81 -3.34
CA LEU A 317 21.37 13.90 -4.10
C LEU A 317 21.76 15.28 -3.55
N SER A 318 22.14 15.38 -2.27
CA SER A 318 22.64 16.60 -1.65
C SER A 318 23.85 16.35 -0.75
N ALA A 319 24.70 17.36 -0.56
CA ALA A 319 25.76 17.30 0.45
C ALA A 319 25.20 17.21 1.88
N ALA A 320 23.97 17.70 2.09
CA ALA A 320 23.28 17.65 3.37
C ALA A 320 22.53 16.33 3.62
N GLY A 321 22.47 15.41 2.65
CA GLY A 321 21.77 14.12 2.79
C GLY A 321 21.07 13.67 1.52
N LEU A 322 20.00 12.88 1.71
CA LEU A 322 19.25 12.17 0.68
C LEU A 322 20.17 11.19 -0.07
N ASP A 323 20.66 10.20 0.68
CA ASP A 323 21.59 9.19 0.19
C ASP A 323 20.91 8.27 -0.82
N VAL A 324 21.63 7.89 -1.86
CA VAL A 324 21.16 6.87 -2.80
C VAL A 324 21.46 5.51 -2.18
N PRO A 325 20.45 4.72 -1.77
CA PRO A 325 20.72 3.48 -1.09
C PRO A 325 21.33 2.44 -2.01
N LEU A 326 22.19 1.57 -1.47
CA LEU A 326 22.74 0.44 -2.21
C LEU A 326 21.70 -0.68 -2.37
N TRP A 327 21.01 -1.00 -1.27
CA TRP A 327 20.02 -2.05 -1.22
C TRP A 327 18.64 -1.51 -0.89
N MET A 328 17.63 -2.07 -1.54
CA MET A 328 16.22 -1.93 -1.21
C MET A 328 15.71 -3.28 -0.73
N TRP A 329 14.85 -3.30 0.27
CA TRP A 329 14.31 -4.56 0.80
C TRP A 329 12.85 -4.43 1.20
N LYS A 330 12.09 -5.53 1.10
CA LYS A 330 10.66 -5.61 1.43
C LYS A 330 10.34 -6.95 2.08
N ILE A 331 9.92 -6.93 3.35
CA ILE A 331 9.39 -8.06 4.10
C ILE A 331 7.87 -8.08 3.96
N LEU A 332 7.35 -9.23 3.56
CA LEU A 332 5.94 -9.58 3.61
C LEU A 332 5.71 -10.61 4.72
N LYS A 333 4.82 -10.33 5.67
CA LYS A 333 4.52 -11.24 6.78
C LYS A 333 3.02 -11.46 6.95
N SER A 334 2.60 -12.72 6.87
CA SER A 334 1.30 -13.22 7.30
C SER A 334 1.27 -13.27 8.83
N PRO A 335 0.46 -12.44 9.52
CA PRO A 335 0.38 -12.48 10.99
C PRO A 335 -0.25 -13.78 11.49
N SER A 336 -1.29 -14.29 10.84
CA SER A 336 -2.01 -15.50 11.29
C SER A 336 -1.16 -16.77 11.20
N LYS A 337 -0.30 -16.88 10.18
CA LYS A 337 0.63 -18.01 10.00
C LYS A 337 1.96 -17.79 10.70
N ASN A 338 2.26 -16.54 11.10
CA ASN A 338 3.58 -16.09 11.53
C ASN A 338 4.69 -16.53 10.55
N ALA A 339 4.41 -16.35 9.26
CA ALA A 339 5.29 -16.74 8.17
C ALA A 339 5.52 -15.55 7.22
N GLY A 340 6.72 -15.42 6.69
CA GLY A 340 7.04 -14.30 5.79
C GLY A 340 8.20 -14.57 4.86
N ILE A 341 8.37 -13.68 3.88
CA ILE A 341 9.46 -13.71 2.90
C ILE A 341 9.99 -12.29 2.74
N ALA A 342 11.30 -12.14 2.60
CA ALA A 342 11.93 -10.87 2.24
C ALA A 342 12.40 -10.91 0.78
N PHE A 343 12.20 -9.82 0.07
CA PHE A 343 12.83 -9.55 -1.22
C PHE A 343 13.86 -8.44 -1.04
N VAL A 344 15.02 -8.60 -1.68
CA VAL A 344 16.11 -7.61 -1.65
C VAL A 344 16.53 -7.32 -3.08
N THR A 345 16.59 -6.05 -3.43
CA THR A 345 16.94 -5.56 -4.76
C THR A 345 18.16 -4.64 -4.67
N LEU A 346 19.14 -4.88 -5.53
CA LEU A 346 20.29 -4.00 -5.70
C LEU A 346 19.86 -2.75 -6.47
N ASN A 347 20.05 -1.57 -5.89
CA ASN A 347 19.75 -0.29 -6.53
C ASN A 347 20.95 0.20 -7.37
N ASN A 348 21.44 -0.64 -8.27
CA ASN A 348 22.54 -0.32 -9.18
C ASN A 348 22.33 -1.01 -10.54
N PRO A 349 21.82 -0.30 -11.57
CA PRO A 349 21.53 -0.88 -12.87
C PRO A 349 22.78 -1.08 -13.74
N TYR A 350 23.95 -0.63 -13.27
CA TYR A 350 25.23 -0.67 -14.00
C TYR A 350 26.09 -1.87 -13.64
N GLU A 351 25.70 -2.64 -12.62
CA GLU A 351 26.37 -3.90 -12.32
C GLU A 351 26.12 -4.92 -13.43
N THR A 352 27.10 -5.79 -13.64
CA THR A 352 27.02 -6.88 -14.63
C THR A 352 27.17 -8.25 -13.98
N LYS A 353 27.47 -8.28 -12.69
CA LYS A 353 27.65 -9.50 -11.90
C LYS A 353 27.08 -9.31 -10.51
N LYS A 354 26.69 -10.42 -9.91
CA LYS A 354 26.19 -10.47 -8.54
C LYS A 354 27.30 -9.95 -7.59
N PRO A 355 26.97 -9.10 -6.59
CA PRO A 355 27.90 -8.71 -5.54
C PRO A 355 28.42 -9.91 -4.74
N ASP A 356 29.68 -9.84 -4.31
CA ASP A 356 30.30 -10.91 -3.52
C ASP A 356 29.61 -11.07 -2.15
N GLU A 357 29.14 -9.96 -1.58
CA GLU A 357 28.42 -9.91 -0.32
C GLU A 357 26.93 -9.59 -0.55
N LEU A 358 26.06 -10.50 -0.11
CA LEU A 358 24.62 -10.27 -0.02
C LEU A 358 24.21 -9.99 1.42
N LEU A 359 23.05 -9.36 1.61
CA LEU A 359 22.48 -9.12 2.94
C LEU A 359 21.99 -10.40 3.62
N CYS A 360 21.82 -11.49 2.88
CA CYS A 360 21.37 -12.77 3.40
C CYS A 360 21.71 -13.89 2.40
N THR A 361 21.47 -15.14 2.80
CA THR A 361 21.47 -16.26 1.85
C THR A 361 20.28 -16.14 0.89
N ASN A 362 20.52 -16.25 -0.43
CA ASN A 362 19.42 -16.29 -1.40
C ASN A 362 18.62 -17.60 -1.25
N VAL A 363 17.36 -17.48 -0.86
CA VAL A 363 16.45 -18.61 -0.64
C VAL A 363 15.30 -18.67 -1.65
N CYS A 364 15.34 -17.92 -2.76
CA CYS A 364 14.25 -17.89 -3.74
C CYS A 364 13.90 -19.29 -4.26
N GLU A 365 14.89 -20.03 -4.75
CA GLU A 365 14.67 -21.37 -5.30
C GLU A 365 14.17 -22.35 -4.24
N ARG A 366 14.80 -22.32 -3.06
CA ARG A 366 14.45 -23.19 -1.93
C ARG A 366 12.98 -23.08 -1.52
N TYR A 367 12.41 -21.87 -1.55
CA TYR A 367 11.05 -21.60 -1.09
C TYR A 367 10.05 -21.30 -2.21
N GLY A 368 10.43 -21.47 -3.48
CA GLY A 368 9.53 -21.31 -4.63
C GLY A 368 9.22 -19.86 -5.01
N TRP A 369 10.14 -18.94 -4.75
CA TRP A 369 10.02 -17.52 -5.08
C TRP A 369 10.85 -17.08 -6.29
N THR A 370 11.54 -17.99 -6.97
CA THR A 370 12.35 -17.68 -8.16
C THR A 370 11.53 -16.98 -9.24
N GLU A 371 12.15 -15.99 -9.88
CA GLU A 371 11.71 -15.39 -11.14
C GLU A 371 12.90 -15.29 -12.07
N GLN A 372 12.65 -15.40 -13.38
CA GLN A 372 13.70 -15.32 -14.38
C GLN A 372 14.39 -13.94 -14.39
N ASP A 373 13.59 -12.87 -14.28
CA ASP A 373 14.08 -11.50 -14.39
C ASP A 373 14.87 -11.02 -13.17
N TYR A 374 14.89 -11.77 -12.06
CA TYR A 374 15.64 -11.40 -10.86
C TYR A 374 17.15 -11.33 -11.07
N ASN A 375 17.68 -11.98 -12.11
CA ASN A 375 19.10 -11.85 -12.49
C ASN A 375 19.38 -10.68 -13.45
N ASN A 376 18.37 -9.89 -13.84
CA ASN A 376 18.53 -8.72 -14.69
C ASN A 376 18.97 -7.51 -13.85
N PHE A 377 20.25 -7.14 -13.93
CA PHE A 377 20.82 -6.01 -13.19
C PHE A 377 20.22 -4.67 -13.60
N THR A 378 20.02 -4.44 -14.90
CA THR A 378 19.43 -3.19 -15.41
C THR A 378 18.01 -2.97 -14.89
N ALA A 379 17.22 -4.04 -14.74
CA ALA A 379 15.90 -3.98 -14.10
C ALA A 379 15.94 -4.08 -12.56
N GLY A 380 17.13 -4.26 -11.97
CA GLY A 380 17.35 -4.41 -10.53
C GLY A 380 17.56 -5.87 -10.12
N PHE A 381 18.82 -6.28 -9.94
CA PHE A 381 19.14 -7.62 -9.44
C PHE A 381 18.43 -7.88 -8.11
N THR A 382 17.67 -8.97 -8.03
CA THR A 382 16.76 -9.27 -6.93
C THR A 382 17.00 -10.68 -6.40
N TYR A 383 16.85 -10.86 -5.10
CA TYR A 383 16.88 -12.17 -4.46
C TYR A 383 15.99 -12.19 -3.21
N CYS A 384 15.83 -13.38 -2.63
CA CYS A 384 14.91 -13.60 -1.51
C CYS A 384 15.69 -13.96 -0.26
N CYS A 385 15.24 -13.47 0.89
CA CYS A 385 15.80 -13.75 2.21
C CYS A 385 14.78 -14.44 3.09
N ASP A 386 15.28 -15.28 4.01
CA ASP A 386 14.56 -15.50 5.27
C ASP A 386 14.50 -14.14 6.01
N PRO A 387 13.31 -13.65 6.41
CA PRO A 387 13.19 -12.39 7.13
C PRO A 387 14.07 -12.33 8.38
N ASN A 388 14.29 -13.46 9.08
CA ASN A 388 15.13 -13.52 10.27
C ASN A 388 16.61 -13.27 9.96
N ASP A 389 17.10 -13.74 8.80
CA ASP A 389 18.47 -13.46 8.35
C ASP A 389 18.62 -11.98 8.01
N LEU A 390 17.65 -11.41 7.30
CA LEU A 390 17.67 -10.00 6.92
C LEU A 390 17.61 -9.08 8.15
N VAL A 391 16.74 -9.35 9.12
CA VAL A 391 16.64 -8.58 10.38
C VAL A 391 17.96 -8.63 11.17
N ARG A 392 18.67 -9.77 11.14
CA ARG A 392 20.00 -9.87 11.78
C ARG A 392 21.05 -9.01 11.09
N MET A 393 20.96 -8.85 9.77
CA MET A 393 21.95 -8.13 8.97
C MET A 393 21.68 -6.63 8.81
N VAL A 394 20.41 -6.20 8.90
CA VAL A 394 19.98 -4.81 8.76
C VAL A 394 19.44 -4.32 10.11
N PRO A 395 20.26 -3.65 10.95
CA PRO A 395 19.94 -3.43 12.36
C PRO A 395 18.78 -2.48 12.65
N HIS A 396 18.30 -1.76 11.63
CA HIS A 396 17.16 -0.85 11.75
C HIS A 396 15.82 -1.47 11.36
N ILE A 397 15.80 -2.74 10.93
CA ILE A 397 14.53 -3.43 10.69
C ILE A 397 13.83 -3.70 12.04
N PRO A 398 12.54 -3.36 12.18
CA PRO A 398 11.75 -3.67 13.36
C PRO A 398 11.63 -5.17 13.61
N TYR A 399 11.62 -5.59 14.88
CA TYR A 399 11.51 -7.00 15.26
C TYR A 399 10.18 -7.64 14.85
N GLU A 400 9.14 -6.85 14.55
CA GLU A 400 7.89 -7.35 13.99
C GLU A 400 8.09 -8.07 12.65
N GLY A 401 9.20 -7.81 11.94
CA GLY A 401 9.60 -8.51 10.73
C GLY A 401 10.09 -9.95 10.94
N LEU A 402 10.38 -10.36 12.18
CA LEU A 402 10.77 -11.73 12.51
C LEU A 402 9.62 -12.72 12.28
N VAL A 403 9.94 -13.92 11.84
CA VAL A 403 8.96 -14.97 11.47
C VAL A 403 9.31 -16.30 12.09
N LYS A 404 8.30 -17.16 12.30
CA LYS A 404 8.52 -18.54 12.73
C LYS A 404 9.06 -19.41 11.60
N GLU A 405 8.61 -19.16 10.38
CA GLU A 405 8.99 -19.91 9.18
C GLU A 405 8.93 -19.03 7.93
N VAL A 406 9.63 -19.43 6.87
CA VAL A 406 9.60 -18.72 5.59
C VAL A 406 8.30 -19.04 4.86
N LEU A 407 7.59 -18.01 4.41
CA LEU A 407 6.36 -18.14 3.64
C LEU A 407 6.66 -18.81 2.30
N THR A 408 5.90 -19.83 1.92
CA THR A 408 6.02 -20.51 0.62
C THR A 408 4.72 -20.43 -0.17
N PRO A 409 4.75 -20.57 -1.52
CA PRO A 409 3.55 -20.61 -2.35
C PRO A 409 2.49 -21.63 -1.89
N SER A 410 2.92 -22.76 -1.31
CA SER A 410 2.00 -23.79 -0.79
C SER A 410 1.10 -23.29 0.35
N MET A 411 1.59 -22.31 1.12
CA MET A 411 0.89 -21.71 2.26
C MET A 411 -0.13 -20.65 1.83
N LEU A 412 -0.08 -20.19 0.58
CA LEU A 412 -0.98 -19.17 0.03
C LEU A 412 -2.35 -19.74 -0.31
N SER A 413 -2.46 -21.06 -0.47
CA SER A 413 -3.77 -21.68 -0.56
C SER A 413 -4.45 -21.58 0.80
N SER A 414 -5.56 -20.85 0.86
CA SER A 414 -6.53 -21.08 1.91
C SER A 414 -6.90 -22.56 1.86
N SER A 415 -7.15 -23.17 3.01
CA SER A 415 -7.73 -24.51 3.13
C SER A 415 -9.14 -24.55 2.53
N ALA A 416 -9.20 -24.46 1.21
CA ALA A 416 -10.34 -24.65 0.35
C ALA A 416 -9.81 -25.32 -0.92
N LYS A 417 -9.79 -26.67 -0.90
CA LYS A 417 -9.95 -27.48 -2.11
C LYS A 417 -11.30 -27.13 -2.77
N ARG A 418 -11.45 -25.94 -3.32
CA ARG A 418 -12.54 -25.50 -4.19
C ARG A 418 -12.03 -24.39 -5.09
N LEU A 419 -11.39 -24.81 -6.18
CA LEU A 419 -11.47 -24.28 -7.55
C LEU A 419 -10.19 -24.66 -8.31
N SER A 420 -10.04 -25.96 -8.54
CA SER A 420 -9.22 -26.49 -9.63
C SER A 420 -9.85 -26.07 -10.96
N ALA A 421 -9.51 -24.87 -11.43
CA ALA A 421 -9.69 -24.41 -12.83
C ALA A 421 -9.06 -23.03 -13.06
N TRP A 422 -8.95 -22.20 -12.01
CA TRP A 422 -8.45 -20.81 -12.13
C TRP A 422 -6.92 -20.69 -12.02
N TYR A 423 -6.26 -21.70 -11.46
CA TYR A 423 -4.79 -21.71 -11.24
C TYR A 423 -3.98 -21.62 -12.54
N HIS A 424 -4.52 -22.09 -13.67
CA HIS A 424 -3.86 -21.98 -14.97
C HIS A 424 -4.20 -20.71 -15.75
N LEU A 425 -5.31 -20.01 -15.43
CA LEU A 425 -5.72 -18.83 -16.19
C LEU A 425 -4.97 -17.57 -15.73
N ILE A 426 -4.64 -17.43 -14.44
CA ILE A 426 -3.95 -16.24 -13.92
C ILE A 426 -2.47 -16.21 -14.34
N LEU A 427 -1.82 -17.38 -14.43
CA LEU A 427 -0.46 -17.49 -15.00
C LEU A 427 -0.42 -17.18 -16.50
N VAL A 428 -1.51 -17.43 -17.25
CA VAL A 428 -1.57 -17.18 -18.69
C VAL A 428 -2.02 -15.77 -19.03
N VAL A 429 -2.92 -15.15 -18.24
CA VAL A 429 -3.40 -13.78 -18.52
C VAL A 429 -2.33 -12.71 -18.21
N GLY A 430 -1.41 -12.98 -17.28
CA GLY A 430 -0.21 -12.15 -17.09
C GLY A 430 0.70 -12.12 -18.33
N LEU A 431 0.72 -13.21 -19.11
CA LEU A 431 1.48 -13.28 -20.37
C LEU A 431 0.81 -12.51 -21.53
N VAL A 432 -0.52 -12.40 -21.52
CA VAL A 432 -1.28 -11.77 -22.62
C VAL A 432 -1.31 -10.25 -22.53
N HIS A 433 -1.14 -9.65 -21.34
CA HIS A 433 -0.95 -8.20 -21.22
C HIS A 433 0.46 -7.73 -21.58
N LEU A 434 1.49 -8.58 -21.45
CA LEU A 434 2.84 -8.26 -21.93
C LEU A 434 2.94 -8.25 -23.47
N LEU A 435 2.10 -9.00 -24.18
CA LEU A 435 2.09 -9.09 -25.64
C LEU A 435 1.27 -8.01 -26.36
N ARG A 436 0.67 -7.05 -25.63
CA ARG A 436 -0.04 -5.89 -26.20
C ARG A 436 0.67 -4.55 -25.97
N MET A 437 1.87 -4.57 -25.42
CA MET A 437 2.74 -3.38 -25.24
C MET A 437 4.14 -3.61 -25.82
N VAL A 438 4.21 -4.31 -26.96
CA VAL A 438 5.35 -4.30 -27.89
C VAL A 438 4.90 -3.69 -29.20
#